data_AF-X0TWI9-F1
#
_entry.id   AF-X0TWI9-F1
#
_cell.length_a   1.000
_cell.length_b   1.000
_cell.length_c   1.000
_cell.angle_alpha   90.00
_cell.angle_beta   90.00
_cell.angle_gamma   90.00
#
_symmetry.space_group_name_H-M   'P 1'
#
loop_
_entity.id
_entity.type
_entity.pdbx_description
1 polymer ?
#
loop_
_entity_poly.entity_id
_entity_poly.type
_entity_poly.pdbx_seq_one_letter_code
_entity_poly.pdbx_strand_id
1 'polypeptide(L)' 'MLKWVSFLGISLITGVVVSFSGIIGFVGLIVPHLMRMFLGPDHRQLIPASALGGAVFLIAADTLART' A
#
# COMPACT_ATOMS: atom_id res chain seq x y z
N MET A 1 4.15 -23.15 -1.11
CA MET A 1 2.88 -22.77 -0.46
C MET A 1 2.77 -21.27 -0.18
N LEU A 2 3.78 -20.63 0.43
CA LEU A 2 3.73 -19.19 0.79
C LEU A 2 3.30 -18.26 -0.36
N LYS A 3 3.84 -18.45 -1.57
CA LYS A 3 3.48 -17.64 -2.76
C LYS A 3 1.97 -17.64 -3.05
N TRP A 4 1.31 -18.81 -2.95
CA TRP A 4 -0.13 -18.93 -3.19
C TRP A 4 -0.96 -18.24 -2.12
N VAL A 5 -0.55 -18.38 -0.85
CA VAL A 5 -1.21 -17.70 0.29
C VAL A 5 -1.12 -16.19 0.13
N SER A 6 0.07 -15.67 -0.21
CA SER A 6 0.26 -14.24 -0.45
C SER A 6 -0.54 -13.75 -1.66
N PHE A 7 -0.58 -14.51 -2.75
CA PHE A 7 -1.32 -14.12 -3.96
C PHE A 7 -2.83 -14.03 -3.68
N LEU A 8 -3.40 -15.05 -3.04
CA LEU A 8 -4.82 -15.08 -2.68
C LEU A 8 -5.16 -14.00 -1.66
N GLY A 9 -4.33 -13.81 -0.62
CA GLY A 9 -4.54 -12.80 0.40
C GLY A 9 -4.51 -11.37 -0.16
N ILE A 10 -3.48 -11.04 -0.96
CA ILE A 10 -3.33 -9.70 -1.55
C ILE A 10 -4.44 -9.44 -2.58
N SER A 11 -4.78 -10.43 -3.42
CA SER A 11 -5.85 -10.30 -4.41
C SER A 11 -7.20 -10.01 -3.74
N LEU A 12 -7.53 -10.75 -2.67
CA LEU A 12 -8.77 -10.56 -1.93
C LEU A 12 -8.84 -9.18 -1.27
N ILE A 13 -7.79 -8.77 -0.54
CA ILE A 13 -7.73 -7.47 0.13
C ILE A 13 -7.83 -6.33 -0.89
N THR A 14 -7.03 -6.39 -1.96
CA THR A 14 -6.99 -5.34 -2.98
C THR A 14 -8.30 -5.26 -3.75
N GLY A 15 -8.88 -6.40 -4.13
CA GLY A 15 -10.16 -6.48 -4.83
C GLY A 15 -11.29 -5.85 -4.01
N VAL A 16 -11.40 -6.21 -2.74
CA VAL A 16 -12.42 -5.66 -1.83
C VAL A 16 -12.28 -4.13 -1.75
N VAL A 17 -11.08 -3.59 -1.53
CA VAL A 17 -10.86 -2.14 -1.42
C VAL A 17 -11.24 -1.44 -2.74
N VAL A 18 -10.73 -1.91 -3.87
CA VAL A 18 -10.94 -1.29 -5.19
C VAL A 18 -12.42 -1.32 -5.61
N SER A 19 -13.20 -2.33 -5.22
CA SER A 19 -14.64 -2.36 -5.47
C SER A 19 -15.42 -1.19 -4.83
N PHE A 20 -14.93 -0.64 -3.72
CA PHE A 20 -15.56 0.51 -3.05
C PHE A 20 -14.89 1.84 -3.41
N SER A 21 -13.56 1.89 -3.55
CA SER A 21 -12.81 3.12 -3.76
C SER A 21 -12.54 3.48 -5.22
N GLY A 22 -12.77 2.54 -6.14
CA GLY A 22 -12.29 2.65 -7.52
C GLY A 22 -10.78 2.41 -7.64
N ILE A 23 -10.26 2.60 -8.86
CA ILE A 23 -8.86 2.32 -9.20
C ILE A 23 -7.94 3.40 -8.61
N ILE A 24 -7.00 2.98 -7.76
CA ILE A 24 -5.97 3.83 -7.15
C ILE A 24 -4.62 3.49 -7.80
N GLY A 25 -4.01 4.45 -8.49
CA GLY A 25 -2.68 4.30 -9.11
C GLY A 25 -1.52 4.72 -8.20
N PHE A 26 -0.30 4.34 -8.57
CA PHE A 26 0.99 4.82 -8.04
C PHE A 26 1.34 4.53 -6.57
N VAL A 27 0.37 4.49 -5.64
CA VAL A 27 0.62 4.33 -4.19
C VAL A 27 1.44 3.07 -3.89
N GLY A 28 1.04 1.93 -4.49
CA GLY A 28 1.72 0.64 -4.31
C GLY A 28 3.13 0.56 -4.90
N LEU A 29 3.54 1.53 -5.72
CA LEU A 29 4.90 1.62 -6.26
C LEU A 29 5.75 2.63 -5.48
N ILE A 30 5.22 3.83 -5.25
CA ILE A 30 5.96 4.94 -4.65
C ILE A 30 6.23 4.68 -3.16
N VAL A 31 5.18 4.35 -2.39
CA VAL A 31 5.27 4.24 -0.93
C VAL A 31 6.28 3.20 -0.47
N PRO A 32 6.25 1.92 -0.92
CA PRO A 32 7.23 0.94 -0.48
C PRO A 32 8.65 1.26 -0.94
N HIS A 33 8.83 2.00 -2.04
CA HIS A 33 10.15 2.43 -2.50
C HIS A 33 10.74 3.52 -1.61
N LEU A 34 9.92 4.51 -1.23
CA LEU A 34 10.30 5.54 -0.27
C LEU A 34 10.61 4.92 1.09
N MET A 35 9.73 4.05 1.61
CA MET A 35 9.96 3.39 2.90
C MET A 35 11.22 2.51 2.87
N ARG A 36 11.53 1.87 1.75
CA ARG A 36 12.77 1.10 1.59
C ARG A 36 14.01 1.98 1.62
N MET A 37 13.93 3.21 1.11
CA MET A 37 15.03 4.17 1.18
C MET A 37 15.26 4.67 2.61
N PHE A 38 14.20 4.81 3.43
CA PHE A 38 14.30 5.30 4.81
C PHE A 38 14.63 4.22 5.86
N LEU A 39 14.00 3.04 5.77
CA LEU A 39 14.10 1.97 6.78
C LEU A 39 14.96 0.79 6.34
N GLY A 40 15.39 0.76 5.07
CA GLY A 40 16.13 -0.35 4.49
C GLY A 40 15.23 -1.48 3.97
N PRO A 41 15.83 -2.61 3.54
CA PRO A 41 15.13 -3.68 2.80
C PRO A 41 14.47 -4.76 3.68
N ASP A 42 14.56 -4.68 5.01
CA ASP A 42 13.99 -5.70 5.90
C ASP A 42 12.45 -5.67 5.85
N HIS A 43 11.85 -6.78 5.41
CA HIS A 43 10.41 -6.90 5.22
C HIS A 43 9.62 -6.83 6.53
N ARG A 44 10.22 -7.19 7.67
CA ARG A 44 9.52 -7.12 8.97
C ARG A 44 9.18 -5.68 9.36
N GLN A 45 10.01 -4.72 8.98
CA GLN A 45 9.79 -3.29 9.21
C GLN A 45 9.13 -2.62 8.00
N LEU A 46 9.49 -3.06 6.79
CA LEU A 46 9.01 -2.44 5.55
C LEU A 46 7.50 -2.63 5.35
N ILE A 47 6.96 -3.80 5.69
CA ILE A 47 5.51 -4.08 5.56
C ILE A 47 4.67 -3.12 6.42
N PRO A 48 4.87 -3.00 7.75
CA PRO A 48 4.09 -2.08 8.56
C PRO A 48 4.38 -0.61 8.20
N ALA A 49 5.63 -0.25 7.91
CA ALA A 49 5.97 1.11 7.50
C ALA A 49 5.29 1.52 6.19
N SER A 50 5.24 0.62 5.19
CA SER A 50 4.57 0.89 3.91
C SER A 50 3.05 0.97 4.05
N ALA A 51 2.45 0.18 4.95
CA ALA A 51 1.02 0.28 5.24
C ALA A 51 0.66 1.64 5.85
N LEU A 52 1.41 2.07 6.86
CA LEU A 52 1.20 3.36 7.53
C LEU A 52 1.52 4.54 6.60
N GLY A 53 2.66 4.50 5.92
CA GLY A 53 3.05 5.51 4.94
C GLY A 53 2.06 5.65 3.80
N GLY A 54 1.48 4.53 3.35
CA GLY A 54 0.45 4.51 2.32
C GLY A 54 -0.88 5.10 2.79
N ALA A 55 -1.29 4.80 4.02
CA ALA A 55 -2.48 5.39 4.61
C ALA A 55 -2.36 6.92 4.74
N VAL A 56 -1.23 7.42 5.26
CA VAL A 56 -0.97 8.87 5.37
C VAL A 56 -0.95 9.54 3.99
N PHE A 57 -0.27 8.92 3.01
CA PHE A 57 -0.21 9.43 1.64
C PHE A 57 -1.60 9.54 1.01
N LEU A 58 -2.43 8.49 1.16
CA LEU A 58 -3.78 8.48 0.61
C LEU A 58 -4.69 9.51 1.27
N ILE A 59 -4.63 9.67 2.59
CA ILE A 59 -5.42 10.70 3.30
C ILE A 59 -5.02 12.10 2.85
N ALA A 60 -3.71 12.36 2.69
CA ALA A 60 -3.23 13.64 2.18
C ALA A 60 -3.72 13.89 0.75
N ALA A 61 -3.64 12.89 -0.13
CA ALA A 61 -4.13 12.99 -1.50
C ALA A 61 -5.65 13.22 -1.57
N ASP A 62 -6.44 12.50 -0.76
CA ASP A 62 -7.89 12.69 -0.67
C ASP A 62 -8.26 14.08 -0.15
N THR A 63 -7.55 14.58 0.87
CA THR A 63 -7.76 15.94 1.40
C THR A 63 -7.46 17.01 0.36
N LEU A 64 -6.35 16.87 -0.37
CA LEU A 64 -5.98 17.78 -1.46
C LEU A 64 -6.97 17.72 -2.62
N ALA A 65 -7.53 16.56 -2.94
CA ALA A 65 -8.52 16.42 -4.00
C ALA A 65 -9.88 17.06 -3.64
N ARG A 66 -10.16 17.24 -2.34
CA ARG A 66 -11.39 17.87 -1.83
C ARG A 66 -11.29 19.38 -1.65
N THR A 67 -10.10 19.96 -1.82
CA THR A 67 -9.83 21.39 -1.67
C THR A 67 -9.62 22.03 -3.03
#